data_AF-A0A6I7PQU7-F1
#
_entry.id   AF-A0A6I7PQU7-F1
#
_cell.length_a   1.000
_cell.length_b   1.000
_cell.length_c   1.000
_cell.angle_alpha   90.00
_cell.angle_beta   90.00
_cell.angle_gamma   90.00
#
_symmetry.space_group_name_H-M   'P 1'
#
loop_
_entity.id
_entity.type
_entity.pdbx_description
1 polymer ?
#
loop_
_entity_poly.entity_id
_entity_poly.type
_entity_poly.pdbx_seq_one_letter_code
_entity_poly.pdbx_strand_id
1 'polypeptide(L)'
;MTLRHAMTLGAALTLAGAAGATTVTTFGDSLNAGVVIGSGISNTNFVVNTNTSNGVQTGIKAFERFVGDISSNMGTYYAQPGESPVSGAAGAPADPGTATWNYLYSVDLGAMTFAEVAVNVAIDFNPAAGNSDVFEFELVSTLAAQNVDISSLSLFQDSQNLGFGFWQSIGDPNIYPFNPFAPGEYTMSVDVVRLSDSAHLSGVNMTVVVVPLPTPIGLAAAGLLAIPAIRRRRV
;
A
#
# COMPACT_ATOMS: atom_id res chain seq x y z
N MET A 1 8.76 -50.90 61.38
CA MET A 1 7.81 -50.37 60.38
C MET A 1 8.00 -48.86 60.33
N THR A 2 8.88 -48.38 59.46
CA THR A 2 9.28 -46.96 59.37
C THR A 2 8.86 -46.43 58.01
N LEU A 3 7.81 -45.61 57.99
CA LEU A 3 7.22 -45.00 56.81
C LEU A 3 8.15 -43.87 56.30
N ARG A 4 8.82 -44.07 55.17
CA ARG A 4 9.59 -43.02 54.48
C ARG A 4 8.64 -42.24 53.57
N HIS A 5 8.43 -40.96 53.89
CA HIS A 5 7.71 -40.02 53.04
C HIS A 5 8.57 -39.68 51.82
N ALA A 6 8.08 -40.04 50.63
CA ALA A 6 8.66 -39.62 49.36
C ALA A 6 8.22 -38.18 49.09
N MET A 7 9.18 -37.25 49.06
CA MET A 7 8.97 -35.84 48.73
C MET A 7 9.25 -35.67 47.23
N THR A 8 8.18 -35.54 46.45
CA THR A 8 8.23 -35.40 44.99
C THR A 8 8.64 -33.97 44.63
N LEU A 9 9.79 -33.84 43.96
CA LEU A 9 10.33 -32.57 43.46
C LEU A 9 9.58 -32.17 42.18
N GLY A 10 8.75 -31.12 42.24
CA GLY A 10 8.06 -30.58 41.08
C GLY A 10 9.00 -29.71 40.23
N ALA A 11 9.32 -30.14 39.02
CA ALA A 11 10.03 -29.33 38.05
C ALA A 11 9.07 -28.27 37.47
N ALA A 12 9.33 -26.99 37.76
CA ALA A 12 8.64 -25.89 37.10
C ALA A 12 9.22 -25.70 35.70
N LEU A 13 8.44 -26.07 34.68
CA LEU A 13 8.74 -25.81 33.29
C LEU A 13 8.38 -24.34 32.99
N THR A 14 9.37 -23.45 33.00
CA THR A 14 9.21 -22.09 32.48
C THR A 14 9.16 -22.15 30.95
N LEU A 15 7.99 -21.94 30.36
CA LEU A 15 7.87 -21.62 28.95
C LEU A 15 8.50 -20.23 28.71
N ALA A 16 9.65 -20.18 28.06
CA ALA A 16 10.14 -18.96 27.45
C ALA A 16 9.20 -18.62 26.29
N GLY A 17 8.33 -17.63 26.48
CA GLY A 17 7.57 -17.05 25.39
C GLY A 17 8.54 -16.43 24.39
N ALA A 18 8.46 -16.84 23.12
CA ALA A 18 9.17 -16.15 22.05
C ALA A 18 8.73 -14.67 22.08
N ALA A 19 9.69 -13.76 22.27
CA ALA A 19 9.42 -12.34 22.13
C ALA A 19 9.08 -12.08 20.66
N GLY A 20 7.78 -11.98 20.36
CA GLY A 20 7.31 -11.62 19.03
C GLY A 20 7.84 -10.22 18.68
N ALA A 21 8.32 -10.05 17.45
CA ALA A 21 8.69 -8.75 16.95
C ALA A 21 7.48 -7.80 17.09
N THR A 22 7.70 -6.63 17.71
CA THR A 22 6.64 -5.64 17.85
C THR A 22 6.61 -4.79 16.59
N THR A 23 5.52 -4.86 15.85
CA THR A 23 5.26 -3.99 14.71
C THR A 23 4.27 -2.90 15.11
N VAL A 24 4.46 -1.69 14.59
CA VAL A 24 3.58 -0.55 14.79
C VAL A 24 3.14 -0.03 13.43
N THR A 25 1.83 0.01 13.19
CA THR A 25 1.26 0.62 11.99
C THR A 25 0.76 2.04 12.29
N THR A 26 1.22 3.01 11.51
CA THR A 26 0.75 4.40 11.55
C THR A 26 0.16 4.79 10.19
N PHE A 27 -0.69 5.82 10.20
CA PHE A 27 -1.39 6.30 9.00
C PHE A 27 -1.19 7.80 8.87
N GLY A 28 -1.01 8.28 7.64
CA GLY A 28 -0.71 9.69 7.40
C GLY A 28 0.71 10.08 7.80
N ASP A 29 1.60 9.11 7.98
CA ASP A 29 2.93 9.30 8.56
C ASP A 29 4.00 9.54 7.46
N SER A 30 5.25 9.70 7.89
CA SER A 30 6.42 9.87 7.04
C SER A 30 7.38 8.69 7.13
N LEU A 31 8.11 8.40 6.06
CA LEU A 31 9.17 7.38 6.08
C LEU A 31 10.39 7.92 6.83
N ASN A 32 11.04 7.07 7.62
CA ASN A 32 12.28 7.41 8.34
C ASN A 32 13.42 7.73 7.37
N ALA A 33 13.55 6.93 6.30
CA ALA A 33 14.56 7.11 5.26
C ALA A 33 14.31 8.31 4.33
N GLY A 34 13.11 8.91 4.39
CA GLY A 34 12.68 9.86 3.37
C GLY A 34 12.29 9.19 2.06
N VAL A 35 11.79 9.97 1.10
CA VAL A 35 11.64 9.55 -0.30
C VAL A 35 12.88 10.00 -1.07
N VAL A 36 13.60 9.04 -1.66
CA VAL A 36 14.86 9.28 -2.40
C VAL A 36 14.72 9.09 -3.91
N ILE A 37 13.54 8.71 -4.38
CA ILE A 37 13.23 8.54 -5.80
C ILE A 37 12.46 9.73 -6.37
N GLY A 38 12.76 10.07 -7.62
CA GLY A 38 12.09 11.14 -8.34
C GLY A 38 12.27 12.52 -7.70
N SER A 39 11.49 13.48 -8.18
CA SER A 39 11.38 14.80 -7.57
C SER A 39 9.91 15.20 -7.49
N GLY A 40 9.55 16.03 -6.50
CA GLY A 40 8.15 16.45 -6.29
C GLY A 40 7.26 15.42 -5.61
N ILE A 41 7.80 14.27 -5.20
CA ILE A 41 7.08 13.29 -4.37
C ILE A 41 7.37 13.64 -2.90
N SER A 42 6.31 13.89 -2.12
CA SER A 42 6.48 14.21 -0.70
C SER A 42 6.87 12.96 0.12
N ASN A 43 7.43 13.18 1.30
CA ASN A 43 7.63 12.13 2.31
C ASN A 43 6.45 12.02 3.31
N THR A 44 5.25 12.48 2.97
CA THR A 44 4.09 12.48 3.88
C THR A 44 2.96 11.61 3.34
N ASN A 45 1.96 11.38 4.19
CA ASN A 45 0.72 10.64 3.87
C ASN A 45 0.92 9.16 3.59
N PHE A 46 1.89 8.50 4.23
CA PHE A 46 2.08 7.06 4.11
C PHE A 46 1.24 6.28 5.10
N VAL A 47 0.88 5.05 4.72
CA VAL A 47 0.70 3.96 5.68
C VAL A 47 2.10 3.40 5.96
N VAL A 48 2.50 3.36 7.22
CA VAL A 48 3.85 2.91 7.61
C VAL A 48 3.69 1.77 8.61
N ASN A 49 4.41 0.67 8.40
CA ASN A 49 4.57 -0.38 9.41
C ASN A 49 6.04 -0.46 9.79
N THR A 50 6.34 -0.33 11.07
CA THR A 50 7.72 -0.38 11.60
C THR A 50 7.86 -1.53 12.58
N ASN A 51 8.80 -2.42 12.31
CA ASN A 51 9.31 -3.40 13.26
C ASN A 51 10.40 -2.78 14.10
N THR A 52 10.05 -2.37 15.32
CA THR A 52 10.98 -1.65 16.18
C THR A 52 12.13 -2.53 16.68
N SER A 53 11.97 -3.85 16.68
CA SER A 53 12.99 -4.79 17.14
C SER A 53 14.09 -5.01 16.10
N ASN A 54 13.76 -4.93 14.81
CA ASN A 54 14.69 -5.16 13.71
C ASN A 54 15.06 -3.88 12.94
N GLY A 55 14.36 -2.78 13.17
CA GLY A 55 14.54 -1.54 12.41
C GLY A 55 13.98 -1.61 10.99
N VAL A 56 13.25 -2.67 10.64
CA VAL A 56 12.61 -2.81 9.33
C VAL A 56 11.37 -1.93 9.28
N GLN A 57 11.24 -1.14 8.22
CA GLN A 57 10.10 -0.29 7.95
C GLN A 57 9.61 -0.51 6.52
N THR A 58 8.32 -0.77 6.38
CA THR A 58 7.64 -0.69 5.09
C THR A 58 6.71 0.51 5.09
N GLY A 59 6.53 1.13 3.93
CA GLY A 59 5.53 2.17 3.76
C GLY A 59 4.93 2.17 2.37
N ILE A 60 3.65 2.51 2.29
CA ILE A 60 2.92 2.59 1.02
C ILE A 60 1.97 3.78 1.02
N LYS A 61 1.86 4.46 -0.13
CA LYS A 61 0.89 5.53 -0.34
C LYS A 61 0.38 5.59 -1.76
N ALA A 62 -0.77 6.23 -1.93
CA ALA A 62 -1.22 6.75 -3.21
C ALA A 62 -1.07 8.27 -3.25
N PHE A 63 -0.81 8.80 -4.45
CA PHE A 63 -0.70 10.24 -4.67
C PHE A 63 -1.14 10.57 -6.10
N GLU A 64 -1.58 11.79 -6.35
CA GLU A 64 -1.95 12.26 -7.68
C GLU A 64 -0.68 12.54 -8.50
N ARG A 65 -0.53 11.82 -9.61
CA ARG A 65 0.63 11.92 -10.49
C ARG A 65 0.72 13.33 -11.06
N PHE A 66 1.82 14.01 -10.71
CA PHE A 66 2.14 15.42 -11.02
C PHE A 66 1.32 16.51 -10.31
N VAL A 67 0.41 16.16 -9.40
CA VAL A 67 -0.42 17.15 -8.67
C VAL A 67 -0.01 17.24 -7.21
N GLY A 68 0.13 16.11 -6.52
CA GLY A 68 0.53 16.09 -5.11
C GLY A 68 -0.04 14.91 -4.33
N ASP A 69 0.01 15.03 -3.00
CA ASP A 69 -0.44 13.98 -2.09
C ASP A 69 -1.95 13.80 -2.04
N ILE A 70 -2.36 12.54 -1.88
CA ILE A 70 -3.69 12.18 -1.41
C ILE A 70 -3.58 11.87 0.09
N SER A 71 -4.41 12.48 0.92
CA SER A 71 -4.42 12.19 2.35
C SER A 71 -4.93 10.77 2.63
N SER A 72 -4.21 10.05 3.48
CA SER A 72 -4.64 8.73 3.95
C SER A 72 -5.76 8.86 4.98
N ASN A 73 -6.82 8.06 4.82
CA ASN A 73 -7.82 7.81 5.86
C ASN A 73 -7.70 6.35 6.31
N MET A 74 -6.85 6.11 7.31
CA MET A 74 -6.59 4.77 7.85
C MET A 74 -6.19 3.74 6.77
N GLY A 75 -5.38 4.16 5.79
CA GLY A 75 -4.92 3.32 4.69
C GLY A 75 -5.81 3.35 3.44
N THR A 76 -6.93 4.04 3.50
CA THR A 76 -7.77 4.34 2.33
C THR A 76 -7.42 5.70 1.73
N TYR A 77 -7.23 5.74 0.42
CA TYR A 77 -7.00 6.95 -0.37
C TYR A 77 -8.14 7.13 -1.36
N TYR A 78 -8.60 8.37 -1.57
CA TYR A 78 -9.71 8.66 -2.49
C TYR A 78 -9.17 9.40 -3.70
N ALA A 79 -9.35 8.81 -4.88
CA ALA A 79 -8.89 9.37 -6.15
C ALA A 79 -10.08 9.60 -7.09
N GLN A 80 -9.89 10.51 -8.05
CA GLN A 80 -10.87 10.74 -9.11
C GLN A 80 -10.60 9.85 -10.32
N PRO A 81 -11.64 9.31 -10.98
CA PRO A 81 -11.46 8.64 -12.25
C PRO A 81 -10.95 9.62 -13.30
N GLY A 82 -10.04 9.17 -14.15
CA GLY A 82 -9.50 9.96 -15.24
C GLY A 82 -8.03 9.68 -15.53
N GLU A 83 -7.54 10.37 -16.56
CA GLU A 83 -6.18 10.24 -17.02
C GLU A 83 -5.24 11.25 -16.34
N SER A 84 -4.05 10.80 -15.93
CA SER A 84 -3.03 11.71 -15.41
C SER A 84 -2.53 12.64 -16.53
N PRO A 85 -2.13 13.88 -16.23
CA PRO A 85 -1.41 14.70 -17.19
C PRO A 85 -0.02 14.11 -17.49
N VAL A 86 0.59 14.49 -18.62
CA VAL A 86 1.98 14.08 -18.94
C VAL A 86 3.05 14.79 -18.09
N SER A 87 2.68 15.88 -17.39
CA SER A 87 3.57 16.66 -16.52
C SER A 87 2.78 17.54 -15.54
N GLY A 88 3.46 18.16 -14.57
CA GLY A 88 2.86 19.12 -13.63
C GLY A 88 2.67 20.53 -14.19
N ALA A 89 2.93 20.75 -15.47
CA ALA A 89 2.72 22.05 -16.10
C ALA A 89 1.21 22.36 -16.24
N ALA A 90 0.83 23.60 -15.97
CA ALA A 90 -0.55 24.05 -16.18
C ALA A 90 -0.98 23.81 -17.64
N GLY A 91 -2.09 23.10 -17.83
CA GLY A 91 -2.61 22.77 -19.16
C GLY A 91 -1.88 21.63 -19.89
N ALA A 92 -1.04 20.85 -19.20
CA ALA A 92 -0.46 19.65 -19.76
C ALA A 92 -1.56 18.70 -20.26
N PRO A 93 -1.39 18.08 -21.45
CA PRO A 93 -2.37 17.13 -21.97
C PRO A 93 -2.43 15.89 -21.08
N ALA A 94 -3.56 15.18 -21.16
CA ALA A 94 -3.70 13.84 -20.57
C ALA A 94 -2.71 12.85 -21.20
N ASP A 95 -2.27 11.90 -20.40
CA ASP A 95 -1.43 10.74 -20.75
C ASP A 95 -2.35 9.51 -20.89
N PRO A 96 -2.77 9.15 -22.11
CA PRO A 96 -3.85 8.20 -22.32
C PRO A 96 -3.60 6.83 -21.69
N GLY A 97 -4.61 6.31 -20.99
CA GLY A 97 -4.54 5.01 -20.32
C GLY A 97 -3.87 4.99 -18.95
N THR A 98 -3.26 6.09 -18.49
CA THR A 98 -2.67 6.16 -17.14
C THR A 98 -3.65 6.74 -16.12
N ALA A 99 -3.71 6.21 -14.91
CA ALA A 99 -4.58 6.75 -13.85
C ALA A 99 -4.09 8.12 -13.38
N THR A 100 -5.00 8.98 -12.91
CA THR A 100 -4.67 10.24 -12.20
C THR A 100 -3.73 10.04 -11.01
N TRP A 101 -3.69 8.84 -10.43
CA TRP A 101 -2.91 8.50 -9.25
C TRP A 101 -1.83 7.46 -9.55
N ASN A 102 -0.76 7.53 -8.77
CA ASN A 102 0.25 6.49 -8.67
C ASN A 102 0.21 5.89 -7.28
N TYR A 103 0.74 4.68 -7.14
CA TYR A 103 1.20 4.19 -5.85
C TYR A 103 2.71 4.37 -5.72
N LEU A 104 3.17 4.43 -4.49
CA LEU A 104 4.58 4.35 -4.13
C LEU A 104 4.71 3.44 -2.92
N TYR A 105 5.66 2.52 -2.97
CA TYR A 105 6.06 1.73 -1.82
C TYR A 105 7.54 1.92 -1.50
N SER A 106 7.88 1.74 -0.23
CA SER A 106 9.22 1.81 0.32
C SER A 106 9.46 0.62 1.24
N VAL A 107 10.63 0.01 1.11
CA VAL A 107 11.11 -1.07 1.98
C VAL A 107 12.48 -0.65 2.48
N ASP A 108 12.55 -0.33 3.77
CA ASP A 108 13.78 -0.07 4.51
C ASP A 108 14.03 -1.24 5.46
N LEU A 109 15.11 -1.98 5.23
CA LEU A 109 15.47 -3.18 5.98
C LEU A 109 16.33 -2.87 7.22
N GLY A 110 16.62 -1.59 7.47
CA GLY A 110 17.47 -1.15 8.56
C GLY A 110 18.88 -1.68 8.40
N ALA A 111 19.29 -2.60 9.29
CA ALA A 111 20.60 -3.23 9.26
C ALA A 111 20.68 -4.48 8.37
N MET A 112 19.55 -5.00 7.91
CA MET A 112 19.50 -6.16 7.02
C MET A 112 19.60 -5.73 5.55
N THR A 113 19.78 -6.70 4.66
CA THR A 113 19.84 -6.51 3.21
C THR A 113 18.80 -7.35 2.48
N PHE A 114 18.53 -7.04 1.21
CA PHE A 114 17.60 -7.83 0.38
C PHE A 114 18.08 -9.27 0.12
N ALA A 115 19.34 -9.62 0.44
CA ALA A 115 19.81 -11.00 0.45
C ALA A 115 19.23 -11.86 1.60
N GLU A 116 18.68 -11.22 2.64
CA GLU A 116 18.25 -11.88 3.88
C GLU A 116 16.73 -12.00 4.02
N VAL A 117 15.98 -11.37 3.11
CA VAL A 117 14.52 -11.27 3.17
C VAL A 117 13.89 -11.60 1.81
N ALA A 118 12.66 -12.09 1.83
CA ALA A 118 11.75 -12.08 0.70
C ALA A 118 10.84 -10.86 0.83
N VAL A 119 10.63 -10.14 -0.28
CA VAL A 119 9.72 -9.00 -0.32
C VAL A 119 8.63 -9.28 -1.35
N ASN A 120 7.43 -9.53 -0.88
CA ASN A 120 6.29 -9.84 -1.72
C ASN A 120 5.46 -8.57 -1.92
N VAL A 121 5.13 -8.26 -3.17
CA VAL A 121 4.26 -7.15 -3.54
C VAL A 121 3.02 -7.72 -4.19
N ALA A 122 1.86 -7.27 -3.73
CA ALA A 122 0.56 -7.71 -4.20
C ALA A 122 -0.22 -6.50 -4.75
N ILE A 123 -0.82 -6.63 -5.93
CA ILE A 123 -1.53 -5.56 -6.64
C ILE A 123 -2.84 -6.09 -7.21
N ASP A 124 -3.95 -5.44 -6.87
CA ASP A 124 -5.25 -5.66 -7.50
C ASP A 124 -5.41 -4.76 -8.74
N PHE A 125 -5.60 -5.39 -9.90
CA PHE A 125 -5.88 -4.72 -11.17
C PHE A 125 -7.38 -4.67 -11.51
N ASN A 126 -8.24 -5.37 -10.75
CA ASN A 126 -9.65 -5.50 -11.00
C ASN A 126 -10.48 -4.79 -9.91
N PRO A 127 -10.93 -3.55 -10.16
CA PRO A 127 -11.62 -2.74 -9.15
C PRO A 127 -12.98 -3.29 -8.67
N ALA A 128 -13.48 -4.34 -9.32
CA ALA A 128 -14.74 -4.99 -9.01
C ALA A 128 -14.58 -6.37 -8.35
N ALA A 129 -13.38 -6.96 -8.36
CA ALA A 129 -13.13 -8.27 -7.75
C ALA A 129 -12.93 -8.18 -6.23
N GLY A 130 -12.49 -7.02 -5.74
CA GLY A 130 -11.87 -6.95 -4.41
C GLY A 130 -10.62 -7.84 -4.40
N ASN A 131 -10.36 -8.51 -3.27
CA ASN A 131 -9.08 -9.23 -3.08
C ASN A 131 -9.03 -10.65 -3.69
N SER A 132 -9.90 -11.02 -4.64
CA SER A 132 -9.88 -12.37 -5.22
C SER A 132 -8.88 -12.54 -6.36
N ASP A 133 -8.54 -11.46 -7.05
CA ASP A 133 -7.79 -11.48 -8.31
C ASP A 133 -6.52 -10.60 -8.20
N VAL A 134 -5.64 -10.96 -7.27
CA VAL A 134 -4.44 -10.18 -6.97
C VAL A 134 -3.25 -10.74 -7.73
N PHE A 135 -2.49 -9.87 -8.40
CA PHE A 135 -1.19 -10.19 -8.96
C PHE A 135 -0.13 -10.07 -7.87
N GLU A 136 0.65 -11.12 -7.66
CA GLU A 136 1.71 -11.17 -6.66
C GLU A 136 3.07 -11.47 -7.29
N PHE A 137 4.11 -10.80 -6.83
CA PHE A 137 5.48 -11.10 -7.22
C PHE A 137 6.44 -10.90 -6.06
N GLU A 138 7.55 -11.64 -6.09
CA GLU A 138 8.67 -11.43 -5.17
C GLU A 138 9.67 -10.47 -5.83
N LEU A 139 9.97 -9.37 -5.15
CA LEU A 139 10.68 -8.22 -5.69
C LEU A 139 12.11 -8.58 -6.14
N VAL A 140 12.86 -9.30 -5.32
CA VAL A 140 14.29 -9.56 -5.56
C VAL A 140 14.47 -10.44 -6.79
N SER A 141 13.70 -11.52 -6.88
CA SER A 141 13.70 -12.44 -8.02
C SER A 141 13.19 -11.78 -9.31
N THR A 142 12.18 -10.91 -9.20
CA THR A 142 11.66 -10.16 -10.35
C THR A 142 12.71 -9.19 -10.92
N LEU A 143 13.41 -8.44 -10.05
CA LEU A 143 14.48 -7.53 -10.48
C LEU A 143 15.70 -8.30 -10.99
N ALA A 144 16.05 -9.42 -10.37
CA ALA A 144 17.13 -10.28 -10.84
C ALA A 144 16.86 -10.81 -12.26
N ALA A 145 15.61 -11.18 -12.57
CA ALA A 145 15.19 -11.56 -13.92
C ALA A 145 15.35 -10.43 -14.96
N GLN A 146 15.38 -9.17 -14.50
CA GLN A 146 15.65 -7.98 -15.30
C GLN A 146 17.13 -7.56 -15.28
N ASN A 147 18.03 -8.40 -14.74
CA ASN A 147 19.46 -8.11 -14.55
C ASN A 147 19.73 -6.92 -13.60
N VAL A 148 18.84 -6.69 -12.63
CA VAL A 148 19.01 -5.70 -11.57
C VAL A 148 19.24 -6.42 -10.25
N ASP A 149 20.46 -6.33 -9.71
CA ASP A 149 20.82 -6.91 -8.42
C ASP A 149 20.68 -5.87 -7.30
N ILE A 150 19.73 -6.09 -6.40
CA ILE A 150 19.50 -5.27 -5.21
C ILE A 150 19.92 -5.97 -3.90
N SER A 151 20.50 -7.18 -3.98
CA SER A 151 20.76 -8.04 -2.82
C SER A 151 21.60 -7.39 -1.73
N SER A 152 22.50 -6.48 -2.10
CA SER A 152 23.38 -5.73 -1.17
C SER A 152 22.76 -4.44 -0.61
N LEU A 153 21.59 -4.03 -1.10
CA LEU A 153 20.90 -2.82 -0.66
C LEU A 153 20.07 -3.12 0.61
N SER A 154 19.81 -2.07 1.39
CA SER A 154 18.87 -2.11 2.52
C SER A 154 17.63 -1.26 2.29
N LEU A 155 17.63 -0.39 1.26
CA LEU A 155 16.51 0.48 0.92
C LEU A 155 16.13 0.27 -0.55
N PHE A 156 14.84 0.04 -0.79
CA PHE A 156 14.26 0.06 -2.12
C PHE A 156 12.96 0.87 -2.11
N GLN A 157 12.78 1.71 -3.12
CA GLN A 157 11.59 2.51 -3.31
C GLN A 157 11.21 2.47 -4.77
N ASP A 158 9.91 2.38 -5.04
CA ASP A 158 9.39 2.41 -6.39
C ASP A 158 8.01 3.05 -6.43
N SER A 159 7.70 3.70 -7.56
CA SER A 159 6.41 4.31 -7.82
C SER A 159 5.91 3.98 -9.21
N GLN A 160 4.67 3.51 -9.28
CA GLN A 160 4.10 2.99 -10.49
C GLN A 160 2.67 3.49 -10.71
N ASN A 161 2.28 3.47 -11.99
CA ASN A 161 0.92 3.66 -12.44
C ASN A 161 0.39 2.32 -12.97
N LEU A 162 -0.85 1.95 -12.65
CA LEU A 162 -1.44 0.71 -13.14
C LEU A 162 -1.67 0.71 -14.66
N GLY A 163 -1.74 1.90 -15.27
CA GLY A 163 -1.85 2.06 -16.72
C GLY A 163 -0.54 1.91 -17.49
N PHE A 164 0.60 1.69 -16.83
CA PHE A 164 1.86 1.50 -17.54
C PHE A 164 1.86 0.19 -18.34
N GLY A 165 2.24 0.29 -19.62
CA GLY A 165 2.15 -0.83 -20.56
C GLY A 165 3.01 -2.04 -20.22
N PHE A 166 4.03 -1.88 -19.37
CA PHE A 166 4.86 -3.02 -18.96
C PHE A 166 4.08 -4.03 -18.11
N TRP A 167 3.04 -3.63 -17.38
CA TRP A 167 2.20 -4.57 -16.62
C TRP A 167 1.61 -5.64 -17.55
N GLN A 168 1.06 -5.20 -18.69
CA GLN A 168 0.48 -6.10 -19.68
C GLN A 168 1.55 -6.98 -20.36
N SER A 169 2.81 -6.55 -20.38
CA SER A 169 3.91 -7.33 -20.96
C SER A 169 4.34 -8.53 -20.09
N ILE A 170 3.96 -8.55 -18.81
CA ILE A 170 4.21 -9.68 -17.90
C ILE A 170 3.39 -10.90 -18.33
N GLY A 171 2.17 -10.70 -18.85
CA GLY A 171 1.31 -11.77 -19.34
C GLY A 171 0.69 -12.66 -18.26
N ASP A 172 0.63 -12.19 -17.02
CA ASP A 172 -0.03 -12.89 -15.92
C ASP A 172 -1.57 -12.73 -16.02
N PRO A 173 -2.37 -13.79 -15.83
CA PRO A 173 -3.83 -13.73 -15.94
C PRO A 173 -4.51 -12.83 -14.91
N ASN A 174 -3.87 -12.52 -13.78
CA ASN A 174 -4.39 -11.60 -12.76
C ASN A 174 -4.09 -10.12 -13.10
N ILE A 175 -3.34 -9.86 -14.18
CA ILE A 175 -3.12 -8.50 -14.68
C ILE A 175 -4.19 -8.19 -15.73
N TYR A 176 -5.22 -7.46 -15.31
CA TYR A 176 -6.32 -7.05 -16.17
C TYR A 176 -5.96 -5.81 -17.00
N PRO A 177 -6.58 -5.62 -18.19
CA PRO A 177 -6.51 -4.35 -18.91
C PRO A 177 -6.98 -3.20 -18.02
N PHE A 178 -6.08 -2.26 -17.74
CA PHE A 178 -6.38 -1.14 -16.86
C PHE A 178 -7.28 -0.10 -17.55
N ASN A 179 -8.29 0.39 -16.83
CA ASN A 179 -9.15 1.49 -17.28
C ASN A 179 -9.11 2.65 -16.27
N PRO A 180 -8.48 3.80 -16.59
CA PRO A 180 -8.36 4.93 -15.67
C PRO A 180 -9.70 5.57 -15.26
N PHE A 181 -10.79 5.27 -15.99
CA PHE A 181 -12.13 5.78 -15.70
C PHE A 181 -12.99 4.80 -14.89
N ALA A 182 -12.52 3.59 -14.61
CA ALA A 182 -13.29 2.59 -13.89
C ALA A 182 -13.35 2.92 -12.39
N PRO A 183 -14.56 3.15 -11.84
CA PRO A 183 -14.72 3.31 -10.40
C PRO A 183 -14.58 1.96 -9.68
N GLY A 184 -14.16 2.01 -8.43
CA GLY A 184 -14.04 0.84 -7.55
C GLY A 184 -12.84 0.93 -6.64
N GLU A 185 -12.40 -0.22 -6.11
CA GLU A 185 -11.37 -0.30 -5.09
C GLU A 185 -10.16 -1.05 -5.62
N TYR A 186 -8.97 -0.47 -5.48
CA TYR A 186 -7.70 -1.10 -5.86
C TYR A 186 -6.88 -1.30 -4.59
N THR A 187 -6.53 -2.53 -4.27
CA THR A 187 -5.70 -2.85 -3.11
C THR A 187 -4.26 -3.15 -3.50
N MET A 188 -3.32 -2.70 -2.66
CA MET A 188 -1.91 -3.01 -2.80
C MET A 188 -1.33 -3.37 -1.44
N SER A 189 -0.43 -4.34 -1.39
CA SER A 189 0.33 -4.66 -0.18
C SER A 189 1.79 -4.93 -0.46
N VAL A 190 2.60 -4.71 0.57
CA VAL A 190 4.02 -5.09 0.61
C VAL A 190 4.26 -5.84 1.91
N ASP A 191 4.85 -7.03 1.81
CA ASP A 191 5.16 -7.90 2.93
C ASP A 191 6.63 -8.32 2.90
N VAL A 192 7.29 -8.23 4.06
CA VAL A 192 8.71 -8.56 4.24
C VAL A 192 8.83 -9.74 5.19
N VAL A 193 9.43 -10.83 4.71
CA VAL A 193 9.63 -12.07 5.47
C VAL A 193 11.11 -12.42 5.49
N ARG A 194 11.66 -12.75 6.66
CA ARG A 194 13.06 -13.17 6.78
C ARG A 194 13.23 -14.58 6.21
N LEU A 195 14.27 -14.79 5.40
CA LEU A 195 14.52 -16.08 4.75
C LEU A 195 15.00 -17.18 5.71
N SER A 196 15.71 -16.82 6.78
CA SER A 196 16.35 -17.80 7.68
C SER A 196 15.36 -18.58 8.55
N ASP A 197 14.25 -17.96 8.94
CA ASP A 197 13.28 -18.48 9.91
C ASP A 197 11.82 -18.23 9.52
N SER A 198 11.58 -17.67 8.33
CA SER A 198 10.25 -17.27 7.85
C SER A 198 9.52 -16.29 8.78
N ALA A 199 10.25 -15.54 9.62
CA ALA A 199 9.63 -14.55 10.48
C ALA A 199 9.07 -13.38 9.65
N HIS A 200 7.79 -13.06 9.86
CA HIS A 200 7.21 -11.83 9.32
C HIS A 200 7.85 -10.63 10.01
N LEU A 201 8.45 -9.75 9.21
CA LEU A 201 9.15 -8.58 9.73
C LEU A 201 8.27 -7.36 9.67
N SER A 202 7.65 -7.09 8.54
CA SER A 202 6.81 -5.90 8.35
C SER A 202 5.84 -6.13 7.19
N GLY A 203 4.67 -5.51 7.26
CA GLY A 203 3.68 -5.56 6.21
C GLY A 203 2.79 -4.32 6.22
N VAL A 204 2.53 -3.76 5.05
CA VAL A 204 1.59 -2.65 4.84
C VAL A 204 0.62 -2.98 3.73
N ASN A 205 -0.59 -2.46 3.86
CA ASN A 205 -1.58 -2.45 2.78
C ASN A 205 -2.16 -1.05 2.62
N MET A 206 -2.74 -0.82 1.46
CA MET A 206 -3.61 0.33 1.23
C MET A 206 -4.72 -0.01 0.24
N THR A 207 -5.74 0.83 0.24
CA THR A 207 -6.82 0.81 -0.74
C THR A 207 -6.93 2.17 -1.40
N VAL A 208 -6.98 2.20 -2.72
CA VAL A 208 -7.39 3.39 -3.48
C VAL A 208 -8.84 3.20 -3.92
N VAL A 209 -9.72 4.08 -3.45
CA VAL A 209 -11.13 4.10 -3.84
C VAL A 209 -11.30 5.17 -4.90
N VAL A 210 -11.62 4.74 -6.11
CA VAL A 210 -11.91 5.62 -7.24
C VAL A 210 -13.41 5.90 -7.27
N VAL A 211 -13.78 7.13 -6.91
CA VAL A 211 -15.18 7.58 -6.87
C VAL A 211 -15.38 8.78 -7.79
N PRO A 212 -16.36 8.74 -8.72
CA PRO A 212 -16.71 9.92 -9.50
C PRO A 212 -17.24 11.03 -8.59
N LEU A 213 -16.84 12.28 -8.85
CA LEU A 213 -17.50 13.43 -8.21
C LEU A 213 -19.02 13.36 -8.46
N PRO A 214 -19.87 13.57 -7.43
CA PRO A 214 -21.29 13.73 -7.64
C PRO A 214 -21.50 14.89 -8.61
N THR A 215 -22.17 14.63 -9.72
CA THR A 215 -22.39 15.66 -10.74
C THR A 215 -23.11 16.87 -10.11
N PRO A 216 -22.68 18.11 -10.37
CA PRO A 216 -23.32 19.32 -9.81
C PRO A 216 -24.82 19.41 -10.08
N ILE A 217 -25.30 18.75 -11.14
CA ILE A 217 -26.73 18.66 -11.49
C ILE A 217 -27.52 17.92 -10.41
N GLY A 218 -26.97 16.87 -9.80
CA GLY A 218 -27.63 16.12 -8.72
C GLY A 218 -27.82 16.96 -7.46
N LEU A 219 -26.81 17.76 -7.09
CA LEU A 219 -26.89 18.67 -5.95
C LEU A 219 -27.81 19.86 -6.21
N ALA A 220 -27.79 20.42 -7.43
CA ALA A 220 -28.70 21.48 -7.84
C ALA A 220 -30.17 21.01 -7.86
N ALA A 221 -30.44 19.79 -8.34
CA ALA A 221 -31.77 19.20 -8.34
C ALA A 221 -32.30 18.94 -6.91
N ALA A 222 -31.45 18.41 -6.01
CA ALA A 222 -31.81 18.25 -4.59
C ALA A 222 -32.06 19.61 -3.90
N GLY A 223 -31.24 20.61 -4.21
CA GLY A 223 -31.44 21.98 -3.74
C GLY A 223 -32.76 22.60 -4.21
N LEU A 224 -33.13 22.40 -5.47
CA LEU A 224 -34.39 22.91 -6.03
C LEU A 224 -35.64 22.23 -5.45
N LEU A 225 -35.56 20.94 -5.10
CA LEU A 225 -36.66 20.22 -4.44
C LEU A 225 -36.85 20.61 -2.96
N ALA A 226 -35.84 21.16 -2.29
CA ALA A 226 -35.95 21.66 -0.92
C ALA A 226 -36.71 23.01 -0.82
N ILE A 227 -36.73 23.80 -1.90
CA ILE A 227 -37.40 25.11 -1.96
C ILE A 227 -38.91 25.05 -1.67
N PRO A 228 -39.72 24.14 -2.28
CA PRO A 228 -41.14 24.02 -1.95
C PRO A 228 -41.41 23.49 -0.53
N ALA A 229 -40.49 22.73 0.07
CA ALA A 229 -40.63 22.22 1.44
C ALA A 229 -40.50 23.33 2.49
N ILE A 230 -39.61 24.31 2.26
CA ILE A 230 -39.44 25.49 3.14
C ILE A 230 -40.66 26.41 3.07
N ARG A 231 -41.30 26.52 1.88
CA ARG A 231 -42.49 27.36 1.70
C ARG A 231 -43.73 26.85 2.43
N ARG A 232 -43.79 25.55 2.77
CA ARG A 232 -44.93 24.95 3.50
C ARG A 232 -44.85 25.09 5.03
N ARG A 233 -43.76 25.61 5.59
CA ARG A 233 -43.57 25.75 7.05
C ARG A 233 -43.96 27.13 7.61
N ARG A 234 -44.59 27.99 6.80
CA ARG A 234 -45.20 29.25 7.24
C ARG A 234 -46.72 29.20 7.04
N VAL A 235 -47.40 28.42 7.88
CA VAL A 235 -48.79 28.61 8.31
C VAL A 235 -48.86 28.21 9.78
#